data_AF-A0A6A3AJ81-F1
#
_entry.id   AF-A0A6A3AJ81-F1
#
_cell.length_a   1.000
_cell.length_b   1.000
_cell.length_c   1.000
_cell.angle_alpha   90.00
_cell.angle_beta   90.00
_cell.angle_gamma   90.00
#
_symmetry.space_group_name_H-M   'P 1'
#
loop_
_entity.id
_entity.type
_entity.pdbx_description
1 polymer ?
#
loop_
_entity_poly.entity_id
_entity_poly.type
_entity_poly.pdbx_seq_one_letter_code
_entity_poly.pdbx_strand_id
1 'polypeptide(L)'
;MLDSIPVVAITSQVPRRMIRTDVFQDIPIVEVTRTITKHNYLVLDVDDIPRIITEAFFLATSDRPGPVLIDITKDIQQKLAVPKWNQPLRLPGYMSRLPKEPNKAHLEQIVRFISESNRPVLYVGGGCLNSGEELKRFFELTGIRSRSDLLLAFGAWFDDRVTVNLEAFASRANIVHIDIDSAVIGKNKQYHVSELNEQKVKYPLNQHQTWVVQFYKYKRPRQWLTFGGLGAMGFGLPTAIVTTVTNPGTVVVDVDGEGSVTEDGYRIEQNRN
;
A
#
# COMPACT_ATOMS: atom_id res chain seq x y z
N MET A 1 -5.96 -2.91 -2.98
CA MET A 1 -5.53 -1.51 -3.22
C MET A 1 -4.14 -1.53 -3.82
N LEU A 2 -3.83 -0.63 -4.77
CA LEU A 2 -2.67 -0.77 -5.68
C LEU A 2 -1.32 -0.87 -4.94
N ASP A 3 -0.85 0.21 -4.30
CA ASP A 3 0.45 0.23 -3.61
C ASP A 3 0.38 0.13 -2.07
N SER A 4 -0.82 0.04 -1.51
CA SER A 4 -1.06 -0.13 -0.06
C SER A 4 -0.35 0.91 0.82
N ILE A 5 -0.41 2.19 0.40
CA ILE A 5 0.20 3.33 1.12
C ILE A 5 -0.83 3.92 2.10
N PRO A 6 -0.49 4.09 3.40
CA PRO A 6 -1.37 4.74 4.37
C PRO A 6 -1.52 6.23 4.06
N VAL A 7 -2.76 6.68 3.82
CA VAL A 7 -3.07 8.10 3.59
C VAL A 7 -4.37 8.43 4.30
N VAL A 8 -4.46 9.61 4.91
CA VAL A 8 -5.75 10.17 5.36
C VAL A 8 -5.97 11.46 4.58
N ALA A 9 -6.95 11.45 3.68
CA ALA A 9 -7.33 12.61 2.88
C ALA A 9 -8.54 13.29 3.51
N ILE A 10 -8.44 14.58 3.81
CA ILE A 10 -9.56 15.35 4.37
C ILE A 10 -10.04 16.33 3.30
N THR A 11 -11.33 16.24 2.97
CA THR A 11 -11.99 17.14 2.01
C THR A 11 -13.05 17.97 2.70
N SER A 12 -13.33 19.14 2.14
CA SER A 12 -14.46 19.96 2.56
C SER A 12 -15.64 19.71 1.62
N GLN A 13 -16.83 19.73 2.20
CA GLN A 13 -18.09 19.60 1.47
C GLN A 13 -18.96 20.84 1.66
N VAL A 14 -19.89 21.06 0.73
CA VAL A 14 -20.95 22.05 0.89
C VAL A 14 -21.75 21.82 2.19
N PRO A 15 -22.46 22.83 2.73
CA PRO A 15 -23.31 22.62 3.89
C PRO A 15 -24.30 21.47 3.69
N ARG A 16 -24.60 20.70 4.73
CA ARG A 16 -25.47 19.49 4.64
C ARG A 16 -26.77 19.70 3.87
N ARG A 17 -27.41 20.87 4.03
CA ARG A 17 -28.67 21.25 3.34
C ARG A 17 -28.55 21.46 1.82
N MET A 18 -27.33 21.55 1.30
CA MET A 18 -27.01 21.81 -0.11
C MET A 18 -26.36 20.61 -0.81
N ILE A 19 -26.18 19.49 -0.10
CA ILE A 19 -25.61 18.28 -0.70
C ILE A 19 -26.58 17.76 -1.76
N ARG A 20 -26.06 17.52 -2.97
CA ARG A 20 -26.79 17.05 -4.16
C ARG A 20 -27.91 17.98 -4.59
N THR A 21 -27.68 19.28 -4.48
CA THR A 21 -28.60 20.31 -5.01
C THR A 21 -27.99 21.07 -6.20
N ASP A 22 -26.97 20.49 -6.84
CA ASP A 22 -26.24 21.04 -7.99
C ASP A 22 -25.72 22.46 -7.75
N VAL A 23 -25.30 22.74 -6.51
CA VAL A 23 -24.67 24.02 -6.16
C VAL A 23 -23.20 24.02 -6.57
N PHE A 24 -22.63 25.22 -6.65
CA PHE A 24 -21.22 25.39 -6.97
C PHE A 24 -20.31 24.55 -6.05
N GLN A 25 -19.43 23.75 -6.67
CA GLN A 25 -18.46 22.86 -6.00
C GLN A 25 -19.06 21.71 -5.16
N ASP A 26 -20.34 21.38 -5.34
CA ASP A 26 -20.94 20.16 -4.79
C ASP A 26 -20.53 18.94 -5.63
N ILE A 27 -19.63 18.12 -5.07
CA ILE A 27 -19.17 16.88 -5.69
C ILE A 27 -19.48 15.73 -4.72
N PRO A 28 -20.14 14.65 -5.17
CA PRO A 28 -20.40 13.46 -4.36
C PRO A 28 -19.11 12.63 -4.17
N ILE A 29 -18.11 13.21 -3.49
CA ILE A 29 -16.75 12.66 -3.42
C ILE A 29 -16.70 11.32 -2.69
N VAL A 30 -17.59 11.09 -1.71
CA VAL A 30 -17.71 9.81 -1.00
C VAL A 30 -18.19 8.71 -1.94
N GLU A 31 -19.10 8.99 -2.87
CA GLU A 31 -19.51 8.04 -3.90
C GLU A 31 -18.39 7.81 -4.92
N VAL A 32 -17.80 8.88 -5.44
CA VAL A 32 -16.74 8.83 -6.46
C VAL A 32 -15.53 8.04 -5.98
N THR A 33 -15.14 8.23 -4.71
CA THR A 33 -13.91 7.63 -4.16
C THR A 33 -14.12 6.26 -3.52
N ARG A 34 -15.36 5.75 -3.45
CA ARG A 34 -15.70 4.51 -2.73
C ARG A 34 -14.92 3.29 -3.20
N THR A 35 -14.62 3.20 -4.49
CA THR A 35 -13.95 2.04 -5.10
C THR A 35 -12.43 2.18 -5.15
N ILE A 36 -11.90 3.38 -4.88
CA ILE A 36 -10.46 3.69 -4.94
C ILE A 36 -9.87 4.03 -3.56
N THR A 37 -10.69 4.02 -2.50
CA THR A 37 -10.26 4.19 -1.12
C THR A 37 -10.44 2.90 -0.32
N LYS A 38 -9.63 2.71 0.73
CA LYS A 38 -9.83 1.59 1.69
C LYS A 38 -11.14 1.78 2.46
N HIS A 39 -11.42 3.03 2.83
CA HIS A 39 -12.66 3.43 3.45
C HIS A 39 -12.89 4.93 3.23
N ASN A 40 -14.13 5.40 3.39
CA ASN A 40 -14.40 6.82 3.41
C ASN A 40 -15.57 7.19 4.33
N TYR A 41 -15.59 8.44 4.77
CA TYR A 41 -16.58 8.99 5.69
C TYR A 41 -17.19 10.28 5.13
N LEU A 42 -18.48 10.47 5.39
CA LEU A 42 -19.14 11.77 5.33
C LEU A 42 -19.52 12.18 6.75
N VAL A 43 -18.93 13.27 7.25
CA VAL A 43 -19.17 13.76 8.61
C VAL A 43 -20.43 14.62 8.63
N LEU A 44 -21.45 14.12 9.30
CA LEU A 44 -22.77 14.76 9.42
C LEU A 44 -23.06 15.35 10.80
N ASP A 45 -22.23 15.05 11.82
CA ASP A 45 -22.28 15.68 13.13
C ASP A 45 -20.87 16.01 13.63
N VAL A 46 -20.77 17.12 14.35
CA VAL A 46 -19.51 17.64 14.90
C VAL A 46 -18.96 16.72 16.00
N ASP A 47 -19.83 16.06 16.75
CA ASP A 47 -19.45 15.16 17.85
C ASP A 47 -18.78 13.87 17.35
N ASP A 48 -18.98 13.52 16.07
CA ASP A 48 -18.37 12.35 15.44
C ASP A 48 -16.92 12.58 14.99
N ILE A 49 -16.47 13.84 14.86
CA ILE A 49 -15.14 14.17 14.33
C ILE A 49 -14.03 13.43 15.09
N PRO A 50 -13.93 13.47 16.43
CA PRO A 50 -12.85 12.79 17.15
C PRO A 50 -12.78 11.28 16.87
N ARG A 51 -13.94 10.62 16.84
CA ARG A 51 -14.05 9.19 16.57
C ARG A 51 -13.66 8.87 15.13
N ILE A 52 -14.22 9.58 14.15
CA ILE A 52 -13.97 9.35 12.73
C ILE A 52 -12.49 9.57 12.38
N ILE A 53 -11.87 10.63 12.92
CA ILE A 53 -10.43 10.85 12.74
C ILE A 53 -9.64 9.66 13.29
N THR A 54 -9.94 9.22 14.52
CA THR A 54 -9.24 8.07 15.14
C THR A 54 -9.42 6.79 14.32
N GLU A 55 -10.65 6.51 13.88
CA GLU A 55 -10.95 5.36 13.02
C GLU A 55 -10.23 5.44 11.67
N ALA A 56 -10.17 6.62 11.05
CA ALA A 56 -9.53 6.80 9.77
C ALA A 56 -8.02 6.55 9.83
N PHE A 57 -7.34 7.06 10.85
CA PHE A 57 -5.91 6.76 11.07
C PHE A 57 -5.68 5.29 11.40
N PHE A 58 -6.54 4.69 12.24
CA PHE A 58 -6.49 3.26 12.53
C PHE A 58 -6.62 2.44 11.25
N LEU A 59 -7.70 2.64 10.48
CA LEU A 59 -7.94 1.94 9.22
C LEU A 59 -6.85 2.18 8.18
N ALA A 60 -6.34 3.40 8.06
CA ALA A 60 -5.30 3.72 7.08
C ALA A 60 -4.00 2.93 7.35
N THR A 61 -3.71 2.63 8.61
CA THR A 61 -2.42 2.06 9.05
C THR A 61 -2.49 0.59 9.46
N SER A 62 -3.66 0.09 9.87
CA SER A 62 -3.83 -1.30 10.33
C SER A 62 -3.94 -2.28 9.16
N ASP A 63 -3.51 -3.53 9.38
CA ASP A 63 -3.53 -4.61 8.38
C ASP A 63 -2.81 -4.17 7.09
N ARG A 64 -3.34 -4.47 5.91
CA ARG A 64 -2.91 -3.87 4.64
C ARG A 64 -3.23 -2.36 4.63
N PRO A 65 -2.23 -1.47 4.60
CA PRO A 65 -2.47 -0.03 4.68
C PRO A 65 -3.18 0.53 3.43
N GLY A 66 -3.79 1.70 3.56
CA GLY A 66 -4.47 2.36 2.44
C GLY A 66 -5.03 3.75 2.70
N PRO A 67 -5.58 4.44 1.68
CA PRO A 67 -6.12 5.77 1.83
C PRO A 67 -7.51 5.67 2.45
N VAL A 68 -7.75 6.54 3.42
CA VAL A 68 -9.06 6.79 3.99
C VAL A 68 -9.43 8.24 3.71
N LEU A 69 -10.61 8.47 3.13
CA LEU A 69 -11.11 9.82 2.88
C LEU A 69 -12.11 10.24 3.95
N ILE A 70 -12.02 11.48 4.42
CA ILE A 70 -12.93 12.09 5.38
C ILE A 70 -13.49 13.37 4.78
N ASP A 71 -14.77 13.37 4.45
CA ASP A 71 -15.45 14.52 3.87
C ASP A 71 -16.23 15.27 4.96
N ILE A 72 -15.88 16.54 5.21
CA ILE A 72 -16.45 17.34 6.31
C ILE A 72 -17.25 18.51 5.75
N THR A 73 -18.55 18.53 6.05
CA THR A 73 -19.46 19.59 5.59
C THR A 73 -19.18 20.93 6.27
N LYS A 74 -19.29 22.02 5.50
CA LYS A 74 -18.93 23.37 5.95
C LYS A 74 -19.69 23.81 7.20
N ASP A 75 -20.97 23.48 7.33
CA ASP A 75 -21.76 23.84 8.51
C ASP A 75 -21.33 23.06 9.75
N ILE A 76 -20.78 21.85 9.60
CA ILE A 76 -20.17 21.09 10.70
C ILE A 76 -18.83 21.71 11.12
N GLN A 77 -18.00 22.15 10.18
CA GLN A 77 -16.74 22.84 10.49
C GLN A 77 -16.94 24.12 11.33
N GLN A 78 -18.08 24.79 11.13
CA GLN A 78 -18.41 26.05 11.82
C GLN A 78 -19.17 25.85 13.14
N LYS A 79 -19.65 24.63 13.42
CA LYS A 79 -20.45 24.34 14.61
C LYS A 79 -19.55 24.28 15.85
N LEU A 80 -19.90 25.06 16.87
CA LEU A 80 -19.22 25.00 18.16
C LEU A 80 -19.64 23.74 18.93
N ALA A 81 -18.66 23.02 19.47
CA ALA A 81 -18.87 21.83 20.30
C ALA A 81 -17.70 21.62 21.27
N VAL A 82 -17.93 20.82 22.30
CA VAL A 82 -16.88 20.34 23.21
C VAL A 82 -16.50 18.92 22.79
N PRO A 83 -15.29 18.68 22.28
CA PRO A 83 -14.93 17.38 21.72
C PRO A 83 -14.82 16.31 22.81
N LYS A 84 -15.36 15.13 22.51
CA LYS A 84 -15.23 13.92 23.35
C LYS A 84 -14.20 13.00 22.70
N TRP A 85 -12.99 12.94 23.27
CA TRP A 85 -11.88 12.15 22.71
C TRP A 85 -11.98 10.65 23.00
N ASN A 86 -12.55 10.29 24.15
CA ASN A 86 -12.62 8.88 24.61
C ASN A 86 -13.87 8.18 24.06
N GLN A 87 -14.04 8.19 22.75
CA GLN A 87 -15.13 7.47 22.08
C GLN A 87 -14.62 6.11 21.58
N PRO A 88 -15.35 5.01 21.81
CA PRO A 88 -14.96 3.71 21.27
C PRO A 88 -15.08 3.71 19.74
N LEU A 89 -14.16 3.01 19.08
CA LEU A 89 -14.20 2.81 17.63
C LEU A 89 -15.43 1.98 17.25
N ARG A 90 -16.09 2.35 16.16
CA ARG A 90 -17.26 1.63 15.62
C ARG A 90 -16.86 0.77 14.42
N LEU A 91 -15.88 -0.11 14.63
CA LEU A 91 -15.31 -0.98 13.61
C LEU A 91 -15.40 -2.49 13.94
N PRO A 92 -16.52 -3.02 14.49
CA PRO A 92 -16.55 -4.37 15.05
C PRO A 92 -16.23 -5.44 13.99
N GLY A 93 -16.81 -5.32 12.79
CA GLY A 93 -16.57 -6.28 11.71
C GLY A 93 -15.16 -6.22 11.13
N TYR A 94 -14.50 -5.06 11.16
CA TYR A 94 -13.12 -4.93 10.72
C TYR A 94 -12.17 -5.54 11.77
N MET A 95 -12.36 -5.18 13.04
CA MET A 95 -11.55 -5.70 14.15
C MET A 95 -11.63 -7.22 14.28
N SER A 96 -12.80 -7.82 14.06
CA SER A 96 -12.97 -9.28 14.13
C SER A 96 -12.23 -10.05 13.03
N ARG A 97 -11.91 -9.37 11.91
CA ARG A 97 -11.21 -9.96 10.76
C ARG A 97 -9.70 -9.70 10.79
N LEU A 98 -9.19 -8.92 11.75
CA LEU A 98 -7.77 -8.66 11.83
C LEU A 98 -7.00 -9.98 11.95
N PRO A 99 -5.86 -10.12 11.23
CA PRO A 99 -5.03 -11.31 11.32
C PRO A 99 -4.63 -11.56 12.77
N LYS A 100 -4.73 -12.82 13.17
CA LYS A 100 -4.24 -13.28 14.46
C LYS A 100 -2.76 -13.65 14.33
N GLU A 101 -2.10 -13.80 15.47
CA GLU A 101 -0.74 -14.34 15.52
C GLU A 101 -0.63 -15.65 14.73
N PRO A 102 0.47 -15.83 13.97
CA PRO A 102 0.65 -17.01 13.13
C PRO A 102 0.69 -18.28 13.99
N ASN A 103 -0.02 -19.31 13.55
CA ASN A 103 -0.03 -20.60 14.23
C ASN A 103 1.36 -21.26 14.12
N LYS A 104 1.92 -21.69 15.26
CA LYS A 104 3.21 -22.39 15.34
C LYS A 104 3.27 -23.62 14.43
N ALA A 105 2.19 -24.38 14.30
CA ALA A 105 2.15 -25.55 13.43
C ALA A 105 2.37 -25.19 11.95
N HIS A 106 1.84 -24.04 11.49
CA HIS A 106 2.08 -23.56 10.13
C HIS A 106 3.54 -23.11 9.96
N LEU A 107 4.12 -22.45 10.95
CA LEU A 107 5.53 -22.05 10.92
C LEU A 107 6.47 -23.26 10.87
N GLU A 108 6.19 -24.29 11.67
CA GLU A 108 6.93 -25.56 11.66
C GLU A 108 6.82 -26.26 10.30
N GLN A 109 5.65 -26.23 9.67
CA GLN A 109 5.47 -26.76 8.32
C GLN A 109 6.29 -26.00 7.27
N ILE A 110 6.39 -24.67 7.38
CA ILE A 110 7.24 -23.86 6.49
C ILE A 110 8.71 -24.22 6.68
N VAL A 111 9.17 -24.35 7.93
CA VAL A 111 10.54 -24.79 8.24
C VAL A 111 10.81 -26.17 7.66
N ARG A 112 9.84 -27.09 7.76
CA ARG A 112 9.94 -28.42 7.15
C ARG A 112 10.09 -28.34 5.63
N PHE A 113 9.25 -27.56 4.94
CA PHE A 113 9.39 -27.37 3.49
C PHE A 113 10.75 -26.79 3.11
N ILE A 114 11.28 -25.86 3.90
CA ILE A 114 12.63 -25.31 3.69
C ILE A 114 13.69 -26.40 3.86
N SER A 115 13.57 -27.26 4.87
CA SER A 115 14.52 -28.34 5.14
C SER A 115 14.50 -29.47 4.10
N GLU A 116 13.33 -29.73 3.50
CA GLU A 116 13.16 -30.75 2.45
C GLU A 116 13.49 -30.20 1.05
N SER A 117 13.49 -28.88 0.89
CA SER A 117 13.85 -28.18 -0.34
C SER A 117 15.37 -28.15 -0.51
N ASN A 118 15.83 -28.50 -1.71
CA ASN A 118 17.24 -28.37 -2.06
C ASN A 118 17.56 -26.99 -2.65
N ARG A 119 16.52 -26.27 -3.10
CA ARG A 119 16.62 -25.02 -3.88
C ARG A 119 15.46 -24.08 -3.53
N PRO A 120 15.46 -23.48 -2.33
CA PRO A 120 14.46 -22.48 -1.98
C PRO A 120 14.79 -21.12 -2.60
N VAL A 121 13.77 -20.38 -3.03
CA VAL A 121 13.85 -18.99 -3.51
C VAL A 121 12.96 -18.11 -2.66
N LEU A 122 13.49 -16.97 -2.23
CA LEU A 122 12.72 -15.94 -1.54
C LEU A 122 12.18 -14.93 -2.57
N TYR A 123 10.87 -14.70 -2.55
CA TYR A 123 10.16 -13.71 -3.34
C TYR A 123 9.52 -12.69 -2.40
N VAL A 124 10.13 -11.50 -2.30
CA VAL A 124 9.77 -10.48 -1.31
C VAL A 124 9.09 -9.30 -2.00
N GLY A 125 7.99 -8.81 -1.43
CA GLY A 125 7.29 -7.62 -1.91
C GLY A 125 7.18 -6.51 -0.86
N GLY A 126 6.32 -5.53 -1.14
CA GLY A 126 6.12 -4.34 -0.30
C GLY A 126 5.63 -4.63 1.13
N GLY A 127 5.01 -5.80 1.37
CA GLY A 127 4.59 -6.19 2.71
C GLY A 127 5.75 -6.41 3.69
N CYS A 128 6.99 -6.53 3.20
CA CYS A 128 8.18 -6.70 4.04
C CYS A 128 8.96 -5.41 4.31
N LEU A 129 8.43 -4.23 3.97
CA LEU A 129 9.14 -2.96 4.16
C LEU A 129 9.52 -2.66 5.62
N ASN A 130 8.82 -3.26 6.59
CA ASN A 130 9.10 -3.13 8.02
C ASN A 130 9.85 -4.34 8.62
N SER A 131 10.19 -5.35 7.81
CA SER A 131 10.75 -6.62 8.28
C SER A 131 12.20 -6.83 7.82
N GLY A 132 12.94 -5.74 7.62
CA GLY A 132 14.27 -5.77 6.99
C GLY A 132 15.31 -6.57 7.78
N GLU A 133 15.35 -6.39 9.10
CA GLU A 133 16.29 -7.10 9.98
C GLU A 133 15.89 -8.56 10.14
N GLU A 134 14.59 -8.85 10.26
CA GLU A 134 14.04 -10.20 10.35
C GLU A 134 14.30 -10.99 9.07
N LEU A 135 14.12 -10.38 7.89
CA LEU A 135 14.42 -11.01 6.61
C LEU A 135 15.92 -11.29 6.47
N LYS A 136 16.77 -10.35 6.88
CA LYS A 136 18.21 -10.54 6.88
C LYS A 136 18.60 -11.71 7.78
N ARG A 137 18.05 -11.76 9.00
CA ARG A 137 18.29 -12.85 9.94
C ARG A 137 17.78 -14.19 9.40
N PHE A 138 16.61 -14.20 8.79
CA PHE A 138 16.03 -15.38 8.14
C PHE A 138 16.93 -15.90 7.01
N PHE A 139 17.46 -15.00 6.19
CA PHE A 139 18.37 -15.36 5.10
C PHE A 139 19.70 -15.92 5.62
N GLU A 140 20.29 -15.31 6.65
CA GLU A 140 21.53 -15.79 7.29
C GLU A 140 21.38 -17.20 7.87
N LEU A 141 20.21 -17.52 8.42
CA LEU A 141 19.93 -18.83 9.03
C LEU A 141 19.63 -19.92 8.00
N THR A 142 19.02 -19.58 6.87
CA THR A 142 18.51 -20.56 5.90
C THR A 142 19.42 -20.74 4.69
N GLY A 143 20.28 -19.76 4.37
CA GLY A 143 21.21 -19.84 3.24
C GLY A 143 20.52 -19.99 1.87
N ILE A 144 19.27 -19.53 1.76
CA ILE A 144 18.42 -19.62 0.56
C ILE A 144 19.13 -19.02 -0.66
N ARG A 145 19.16 -19.75 -1.78
CA ARG A 145 19.82 -19.33 -3.04
C ARG A 145 18.94 -19.61 -4.25
N SER A 146 19.10 -18.78 -5.28
CA SER A 146 18.23 -18.72 -6.46
C SER A 146 18.24 -19.98 -7.36
N ARG A 147 17.22 -20.85 -7.22
CA ARG A 147 16.52 -21.64 -8.29
C ARG A 147 15.35 -22.45 -7.70
N SER A 148 14.41 -22.94 -8.51
CA SER A 148 12.95 -23.01 -8.22
C SER A 148 12.33 -24.35 -7.80
N ASP A 149 12.72 -25.00 -6.70
CA ASP A 149 11.93 -26.14 -6.15
C ASP A 149 11.02 -25.74 -4.96
N LEU A 150 11.31 -24.61 -4.31
CA LEU A 150 10.44 -23.95 -3.34
C LEU A 150 10.46 -22.43 -3.57
N LEU A 151 9.29 -21.79 -3.58
CA LEU A 151 9.11 -20.35 -3.64
C LEU A 151 8.46 -19.85 -2.35
N LEU A 152 9.20 -19.04 -1.59
CA LEU A 152 8.72 -18.39 -0.37
C LEU A 152 8.31 -16.95 -0.72
N ALA A 153 7.02 -16.73 -0.94
CA ALA A 153 6.45 -15.43 -1.27
C ALA A 153 6.03 -14.69 0.01
N PHE A 154 6.79 -13.68 0.42
CA PHE A 154 6.53 -12.92 1.65
C PHE A 154 6.09 -11.48 1.31
N GLY A 155 4.86 -11.14 1.69
CA GLY A 155 4.27 -9.81 1.49
C GLY A 155 4.30 -9.37 0.02
N ALA A 156 4.17 -10.32 -0.91
CA ALA A 156 4.38 -10.14 -2.32
C ALA A 156 3.11 -10.47 -3.10
N TRP A 157 2.63 -9.51 -3.88
CA TRP A 157 1.53 -9.76 -4.80
C TRP A 157 2.07 -10.39 -6.10
N PHE A 158 1.47 -11.49 -6.54
CA PHE A 158 1.69 -12.09 -7.87
C PHE A 158 1.03 -11.25 -8.98
N ASP A 159 1.58 -10.08 -9.20
CA ASP A 159 1.20 -9.16 -10.27
C ASP A 159 1.66 -9.68 -11.64
N ASP A 160 0.89 -9.39 -12.69
CA ASP A 160 1.15 -9.88 -14.05
C ASP A 160 2.45 -9.34 -14.65
N ARG A 161 2.94 -8.20 -14.17
CA ARG A 161 4.26 -7.64 -14.57
C ARG A 161 5.42 -8.48 -14.05
N VAL A 162 5.23 -9.21 -12.95
CA VAL A 162 6.26 -10.13 -12.42
C VAL A 162 6.05 -11.53 -12.96
N THR A 163 4.81 -12.03 -12.97
CA THR A 163 4.56 -13.41 -13.35
C THR A 163 4.58 -13.63 -14.86
N VAL A 164 4.14 -12.62 -15.64
CA VAL A 164 3.95 -12.63 -17.10
C VAL A 164 3.01 -13.74 -17.59
N ASN A 165 3.41 -15.00 -17.45
CA ASN A 165 2.58 -16.18 -17.65
C ASN A 165 2.47 -16.94 -16.33
N LEU A 166 1.27 -16.96 -15.74
CA LEU A 166 1.00 -17.58 -14.44
C LEU A 166 1.22 -19.11 -14.42
N GLU A 167 0.91 -19.80 -15.52
CA GLU A 167 1.10 -21.25 -15.64
C GLU A 167 2.57 -21.62 -15.72
N ALA A 168 3.38 -20.79 -16.38
CA ALA A 168 4.82 -21.02 -16.54
C ALA A 168 5.63 -20.54 -15.32
N PHE A 169 5.20 -19.45 -14.67
CA PHE A 169 5.86 -18.89 -13.50
C PHE A 169 5.95 -19.95 -12.41
N ALA A 170 7.14 -20.23 -11.87
CA ALA A 170 7.36 -21.19 -10.77
C ALA A 170 6.52 -22.49 -10.86
N SER A 171 6.40 -23.08 -12.05
CA SER A 171 5.54 -24.24 -12.34
C SER A 171 6.02 -25.55 -11.72
N ARG A 172 7.29 -25.60 -11.31
CA ARG A 172 7.94 -26.77 -10.70
C ARG A 172 8.26 -26.57 -9.21
N ALA A 173 7.81 -25.47 -8.62
CA ALA A 173 8.11 -25.11 -7.24
C ALA A 173 6.89 -25.33 -6.36
N ASN A 174 7.11 -25.86 -5.15
CA ASN A 174 6.16 -25.67 -4.07
C ASN A 174 6.11 -24.18 -3.71
N ILE A 175 4.95 -23.65 -3.37
CA ILE A 175 4.80 -22.22 -3.07
C ILE A 175 4.24 -22.08 -1.66
N VAL A 176 4.95 -21.31 -0.84
CA VAL A 176 4.50 -20.82 0.46
C VAL A 176 4.23 -19.34 0.29
N HIS A 177 3.02 -18.90 0.59
CA HIS A 177 2.62 -17.50 0.47
C HIS A 177 2.18 -16.98 1.83
N ILE A 178 2.86 -15.94 2.31
CA ILE A 178 2.55 -15.24 3.55
C ILE A 178 2.15 -13.81 3.19
N ASP A 179 0.88 -13.48 3.43
CA ASP A 179 0.37 -12.12 3.27
C ASP A 179 -0.56 -11.79 4.45
N ILE A 180 -0.67 -10.49 4.75
CA ILE A 180 -1.54 -9.98 5.80
C ILE A 180 -2.99 -9.89 5.31
N ASP A 181 -3.17 -9.68 4.01
CA ASP A 181 -4.46 -9.59 3.34
C ASP A 181 -4.90 -10.95 2.80
N SER A 182 -5.89 -11.56 3.46
CA SER A 182 -6.44 -12.84 3.05
C SER A 182 -7.03 -12.82 1.63
N ALA A 183 -7.38 -11.65 1.07
CA ALA A 183 -7.90 -11.56 -0.30
C ALA A 183 -6.82 -11.64 -1.39
N VAL A 184 -5.53 -11.51 -1.05
CA VAL A 184 -4.41 -11.67 -2.00
C VAL A 184 -3.97 -13.13 -2.08
N ILE A 185 -4.14 -13.86 -0.99
CA ILE A 185 -3.85 -15.28 -0.84
C ILE A 185 -4.83 -16.05 -1.72
N GLY A 186 -4.37 -16.56 -2.88
CA GLY A 186 -5.13 -17.54 -3.69
C GLY A 186 -5.65 -16.98 -5.00
N LYS A 187 -5.42 -15.68 -5.21
CA LYS A 187 -6.06 -14.89 -6.26
C LYS A 187 -5.61 -15.24 -7.67
N ASN A 188 -4.30 -15.32 -7.90
CA ASN A 188 -3.72 -15.46 -9.25
C ASN A 188 -2.99 -16.79 -9.48
N LYS A 189 -2.60 -17.51 -8.41
CA LYS A 189 -1.90 -18.78 -8.52
C LYS A 189 -2.29 -19.72 -7.39
N GLN A 190 -2.60 -20.98 -7.70
CA GLN A 190 -2.87 -22.01 -6.70
C GLN A 190 -1.58 -22.48 -6.02
N TYR A 191 -1.66 -22.71 -4.72
CA TYR A 191 -0.58 -23.23 -3.85
C TYR A 191 -1.19 -24.18 -2.82
N HIS A 192 -0.33 -24.89 -2.09
CA HIS A 192 -0.74 -26.09 -1.35
C HIS A 192 -1.60 -25.83 -0.08
N VAL A 193 -1.97 -24.57 0.25
CA VAL A 193 -2.91 -24.22 1.36
C VAL A 193 -3.75 -22.93 1.06
N SER A 194 -4.98 -23.08 0.50
CA SER A 194 -6.22 -22.21 0.38
C SER A 194 -6.17 -20.67 0.05
N GLU A 195 -7.09 -19.95 -0.63
CA GLU A 195 -8.22 -20.16 -1.62
C GLU A 195 -8.77 -18.78 -2.19
N LEU A 196 -9.04 -18.69 -3.53
CA LEU A 196 -9.96 -17.81 -4.37
C LEU A 196 -9.88 -16.23 -4.36
N ASN A 197 -10.06 -15.40 -5.42
CA ASN A 197 -10.11 -15.45 -6.90
C ASN A 197 -9.95 -14.00 -7.52
N GLU A 198 -9.59 -13.91 -8.81
CA GLU A 198 -8.97 -12.82 -9.64
C GLU A 198 -9.52 -11.36 -9.75
N GLN A 199 -8.65 -10.44 -10.22
CA GLN A 199 -8.90 -9.27 -11.10
C GLN A 199 -7.56 -8.79 -11.71
N LYS A 200 -7.50 -8.56 -13.04
CA LYS A 200 -6.33 -8.14 -13.84
C LYS A 200 -6.48 -6.68 -14.32
N VAL A 201 -5.49 -5.83 -14.06
CA VAL A 201 -5.32 -4.51 -14.70
C VAL A 201 -3.84 -4.26 -14.92
N LYS A 202 -3.44 -3.84 -16.13
CA LYS A 202 -2.05 -3.67 -16.57
C LYS A 202 -1.75 -2.18 -16.79
N TYR A 203 -0.73 -1.65 -16.13
CA TYR A 203 -0.19 -0.30 -16.35
C TYR A 203 1.31 -0.39 -16.71
N PRO A 204 1.79 0.28 -17.79
CA PRO A 204 3.20 0.28 -18.15
C PRO A 204 4.02 1.11 -17.15
N LEU A 205 5.21 0.62 -16.78
CA LEU A 205 6.19 1.35 -15.98
C LEU A 205 7.07 2.20 -16.91
N ASN A 206 7.47 3.40 -16.49
CA ASN A 206 8.29 4.29 -17.32
C ASN A 206 9.76 3.82 -17.41
N GLN A 207 10.44 4.13 -18.52
CA GLN A 207 11.81 3.64 -18.79
C GLN A 207 12.83 4.07 -17.71
N HIS A 208 12.77 5.33 -17.27
CA HIS A 208 13.66 5.85 -16.23
C HIS A 208 13.48 5.11 -14.90
N GLN A 209 12.24 4.78 -14.52
CA GLN A 209 11.94 3.98 -13.32
C GLN A 209 12.56 2.58 -13.41
N THR A 210 12.57 1.99 -14.62
CA THR A 210 13.17 0.67 -14.87
C THR A 210 14.70 0.70 -14.76
N TRP A 211 15.36 1.74 -15.25
CA TRP A 211 16.82 1.87 -15.12
C TRP A 211 17.23 2.06 -13.67
N VAL A 212 16.54 2.91 -12.92
CA VAL A 212 16.92 3.21 -11.53
C VAL A 212 16.80 1.98 -10.64
N VAL A 213 15.76 1.16 -10.82
CA VAL A 213 15.62 -0.10 -10.05
C VAL A 213 16.67 -1.15 -10.42
N GLN A 214 17.13 -1.19 -11.68
CA GLN A 214 18.14 -2.15 -12.15
C GLN A 214 19.56 -1.78 -11.76
N PHE A 215 19.90 -0.48 -11.81
CA PHE A 215 21.29 -0.02 -11.73
C PHE A 215 21.65 0.63 -10.39
N TYR A 216 20.68 1.00 -9.54
CA TYR A 216 20.94 1.53 -8.21
C TYR A 216 20.83 0.45 -7.12
N LYS A 217 21.83 0.36 -6.24
CA LYS A 217 21.85 -0.61 -5.14
C LYS A 217 21.31 0.03 -3.85
N TYR A 218 20.09 -0.32 -3.48
CA TYR A 218 19.47 0.08 -2.21
C TYR A 218 20.04 -0.73 -1.05
N LYS A 219 20.28 -0.07 0.09
CA LYS A 219 20.82 -0.68 1.32
C LYS A 219 19.77 -0.91 2.39
N ARG A 220 18.65 -0.18 2.36
CA ARG A 220 17.59 -0.20 3.36
C ARG A 220 16.22 -0.11 2.69
N PRO A 221 15.15 -0.62 3.32
CA PRO A 221 13.77 -0.32 2.92
C PRO A 221 13.52 1.19 2.89
N ARG A 222 12.49 1.62 2.15
CA ARG A 222 12.04 3.02 2.05
C ARG A 222 13.04 3.99 1.40
N GLN A 223 14.11 3.49 0.77
CA GLN A 223 15.00 4.30 -0.09
C GLN A 223 14.50 4.42 -1.54
N TRP A 224 13.60 3.53 -1.96
CA TRP A 224 12.99 3.54 -3.28
C TRP A 224 11.53 3.95 -3.15
N LEU A 225 11.18 5.10 -3.71
CA LEU A 225 9.83 5.65 -3.72
C LEU A 225 9.39 5.78 -5.18
N THR A 226 8.39 5.01 -5.59
CA THR A 226 7.85 5.02 -6.95
C THR A 226 6.38 4.65 -6.93
N PHE A 227 5.63 5.08 -7.95
CA PHE A 227 4.24 4.67 -8.13
C PHE A 227 4.18 3.34 -8.87
N GLY A 228 4.18 2.24 -8.11
CA GLY A 228 4.20 0.89 -8.68
C GLY A 228 2.88 0.54 -9.36
N GLY A 229 1.79 0.46 -8.60
CA GLY A 229 0.56 -0.21 -9.00
C GLY A 229 -0.23 0.48 -10.10
N LEU A 230 -0.39 1.82 -10.05
CA LEU A 230 -1.06 2.59 -11.11
C LEU A 230 -0.10 3.07 -12.20
N GLY A 231 1.19 3.23 -11.87
CA GLY A 231 2.18 3.81 -12.80
C GLY A 231 1.92 5.29 -13.12
N ALA A 232 1.43 6.09 -12.17
CA ALA A 232 1.12 7.50 -12.42
C ALA A 232 2.40 8.31 -12.71
N MET A 233 2.37 9.07 -13.81
CA MET A 233 3.33 10.14 -14.12
C MET A 233 3.07 11.36 -13.21
N GLY A 234 4.06 12.24 -13.04
CA GLY A 234 3.97 13.37 -12.10
C GLY A 234 3.95 12.95 -10.61
N PHE A 235 4.64 11.85 -10.28
CA PHE A 235 4.74 11.39 -8.88
C PHE A 235 6.10 11.74 -8.24
N GLY A 236 7.16 11.78 -9.04
CA GLY A 236 8.55 11.87 -8.58
C GLY A 236 8.80 13.15 -7.78
N LEU A 237 8.55 14.30 -8.39
CA LEU A 237 8.89 15.59 -7.82
C LEU A 237 8.11 15.93 -6.53
N PRO A 238 6.77 15.80 -6.45
CA PRO A 238 6.03 16.04 -5.21
C PRO A 238 6.49 15.12 -4.08
N THR A 239 6.78 13.86 -4.41
CA THR A 239 7.28 12.88 -3.44
C THR A 239 8.66 13.25 -2.93
N ALA A 240 9.56 13.71 -3.80
CA ALA A 240 10.89 14.16 -3.41
C ALA A 240 10.83 15.38 -2.48
N ILE A 241 9.97 16.36 -2.78
CA ILE A 241 9.73 17.53 -1.92
C ILE A 241 9.30 17.08 -0.51
N VAL A 242 8.29 16.22 -0.40
CA VAL A 242 7.83 15.73 0.92
C VAL A 242 8.90 14.90 1.62
N THR A 243 9.69 14.11 0.87
CA THR A 243 10.75 13.26 1.43
C THR A 243 11.86 14.08 2.07
N THR A 244 12.28 15.18 1.43
CA THR A 244 13.28 16.10 2.01
C THR A 244 12.80 16.74 3.30
N VAL A 245 11.53 17.13 3.35
CA VAL A 245 10.91 17.71 4.56
C VAL A 245 10.80 16.69 5.69
N THR A 246 10.43 15.44 5.37
CA THR A 246 10.24 14.37 6.37
C THR A 246 11.55 13.70 6.81
N ASN A 247 12.62 13.81 6.01
CA ASN A 247 13.93 13.21 6.28
C ASN A 247 15.05 14.26 6.13
N PRO A 248 15.09 15.29 6.99
CA PRO A 248 16.09 16.34 6.90
C PRO A 248 17.51 15.78 7.05
N GLY A 249 18.45 16.27 6.24
CA GLY A 249 19.85 15.81 6.24
C GLY A 249 20.11 14.55 5.42
N THR A 250 19.09 13.99 4.75
CA THR A 250 19.28 12.93 3.75
C THR A 250 19.39 13.51 2.35
N VAL A 251 20.19 12.86 1.49
CA VAL A 251 20.25 13.19 0.07
C VAL A 251 19.03 12.56 -0.61
N VAL A 252 18.16 13.40 -1.16
CA VAL A 252 17.00 12.97 -1.94
C VAL A 252 17.28 13.31 -3.40
N VAL A 253 17.17 12.32 -4.27
CA VAL A 253 17.38 12.46 -5.71
C VAL A 253 16.10 12.01 -6.40
N ASP A 254 15.46 12.94 -7.11
CA ASP A 254 14.38 12.63 -8.03
C ASP A 254 14.98 12.27 -9.39
N VAL A 255 14.66 11.09 -9.90
CA VAL A 255 15.11 10.62 -11.21
C VAL A 255 13.88 10.43 -12.07
N ASP A 256 13.56 11.46 -12.83
CA ASP A 256 12.31 11.52 -13.57
C ASP A 256 12.51 11.75 -15.07
N GLY A 257 11.52 11.33 -15.86
CA GLY A 257 11.47 11.56 -17.30
C GLY A 257 10.87 12.92 -17.63
N GLU A 258 11.25 13.50 -18.77
CA GLU A 258 10.77 14.82 -19.23
C GLU A 258 9.24 14.95 -19.20
N GLY A 259 8.53 13.91 -19.67
CA GLY A 259 7.07 13.88 -19.65
C GLY A 259 6.49 13.96 -18.25
N SER A 260 7.04 13.20 -17.29
CA SER A 260 6.54 13.20 -15.90
C SER A 260 6.77 14.54 -15.22
N VAL A 261 7.96 15.14 -15.41
CA VAL A 261 8.32 16.45 -14.84
C VAL A 261 7.36 17.54 -15.37
N THR A 262 6.91 17.41 -16.61
CA THR A 262 5.98 18.36 -17.23
C THR A 262 4.57 18.27 -16.64
N GLU A 263 4.09 17.07 -16.30
CA GLU A 263 2.75 16.86 -15.74
C GLU A 263 2.56 17.45 -14.35
N ASP A 264 3.65 17.51 -13.58
CA ASP A 264 3.67 18.03 -12.23
C ASP A 264 3.34 19.53 -12.13
N GLY A 265 3.58 20.30 -13.20
CA GLY A 265 3.23 21.73 -13.29
C GLY A 265 3.95 22.66 -12.31
N TYR A 266 4.81 22.13 -11.42
CA TYR A 266 5.59 22.93 -10.47
C TYR A 266 6.70 23.70 -11.20
N ARG A 267 6.79 25.01 -10.94
CA ARG A 267 7.94 25.82 -11.32
C ARG A 267 9.07 25.61 -10.32
N ILE A 268 10.07 24.83 -10.70
CA ILE A 268 11.32 24.74 -9.96
C ILE A 268 12.19 25.93 -10.38
N GLU A 269 12.51 26.83 -9.45
CA GLU A 269 13.55 27.83 -9.69
C GLU A 269 14.91 27.14 -9.76
N GLN A 270 15.51 27.12 -10.94
CA GLN A 270 16.89 26.69 -11.09
C GLN A 270 17.79 27.77 -10.49
N ASN A 271 18.40 27.47 -9.34
CA ASN A 271 19.57 28.23 -8.88
C ASN A 271 20.71 27.98 -9.89
N ARG A 272 20.82 28.88 -10.87
CA ARG A 272 22.00 28.98 -11.72
C ARG A 272 23.12 29.56 -10.86
N ASN A 273 24.00 28.69 -10.36
CA ASN A 273 25.32 29.10 -9.88
C ASN A 273 26.20 29.53 -11.06
#